data_AF-A0A2V6FQN0-F1
#
_entry.id   AF-A0A2V6FQN0-F1
#
_cell.length_a   1.000
_cell.length_b   1.000
_cell.length_c   1.000
_cell.angle_alpha   90.00
_cell.angle_beta   90.00
_cell.angle_gamma   90.00
#
_symmetry.space_group_name_H-M   'P 1'
#
loop_
_entity.id
_entity.type
_entity.pdbx_description
1 polymer ?
#
loop_
_entity_poly.entity_id
_entity_poly.type
_entity_poly.pdbx_seq_one_letter_code
_entity_poly.pdbx_strand_id
1 'polypeptide(L)'
;VFGSAKSDPALLPEAIIAAGQIGTPDTGALLVRFLNSRPAEKVILLQTIAALGKFKADEAVAAIAPFARNVDSEVRQAALAALTGIGGDPAAAVILPLLNDPPAAVRRGAVIVEIVS
;
A
#
# COMPACT_ATOMS: atom_id res chain seq x y z
N VAL A 1 15.15 16.27 31.50
CA VAL A 1 13.71 16.39 31.19
C VAL A 1 13.50 15.86 29.78
N PHE A 2 13.44 14.53 29.61
CA PHE A 2 13.22 13.89 28.31
C PHE A 2 11.74 13.53 28.23
N GLY A 3 10.93 14.51 27.83
CA GLY A 3 9.51 14.32 27.62
C GLY A 3 9.28 13.45 26.40
N SER A 4 8.72 12.25 26.62
CA SER A 4 7.77 11.56 25.74
C SER A 4 7.88 11.84 24.22
N ALA A 5 8.95 11.38 23.57
CA ALA A 5 9.00 11.24 22.10
C ALA A 5 8.27 9.97 21.63
N LYS A 6 7.16 9.61 22.29
CA LYS A 6 6.29 8.51 21.87
C LYS A 6 5.19 9.09 21.00
N SER A 7 5.36 8.91 19.70
CA SER A 7 4.27 8.95 18.71
C SER A 7 3.61 10.31 18.54
N ASP A 8 4.37 11.29 18.05
CA ASP A 8 3.74 12.46 17.44
C ASP A 8 3.18 12.04 16.08
N PRO A 9 1.85 12.02 15.85
CA PRO A 9 1.26 11.59 14.58
C PRO A 9 1.72 12.44 13.41
N ALA A 10 2.19 13.66 13.66
CA ALA A 10 2.79 14.52 12.66
C ALA A 10 4.17 14.06 12.17
N LEU A 11 4.88 13.18 12.89
CA LEU A 11 6.20 12.64 12.52
C LEU A 11 6.13 11.24 11.87
N LEU A 12 4.96 10.62 11.90
CA LEU A 12 4.70 9.31 11.29
C LEU A 12 4.85 9.33 9.76
N PRO A 13 4.37 10.36 9.03
CA PRO A 13 4.61 10.51 7.59
C PRO A 13 6.09 10.53 7.23
N GLU A 14 6.88 11.38 7.90
CA GLU A 14 8.32 11.50 7.67
C GLU A 14 9.05 10.23 8.05
N ALA A 15 8.65 9.55 9.14
CA ALA A 15 9.23 8.28 9.53
C ALA A 15 8.91 7.17 8.51
N ILE A 16 7.69 7.12 7.96
CA ILE A 16 7.31 6.16 6.90
C ILE A 16 8.06 6.47 5.59
N ILE A 17 8.22 7.75 5.23
CA ILE A 17 8.96 8.17 4.04
C ILE A 17 10.46 7.89 4.21
N ALA A 18 11.04 8.23 5.36
CA ALA A 18 12.45 8.01 5.64
C ALA A 18 12.75 6.51 5.74
N ALA A 19 11.92 5.73 6.44
CA ALA A 19 12.02 4.28 6.44
C ALA A 19 11.87 3.75 4.99
N GLY A 20 10.92 4.32 4.25
CA GLY A 20 10.68 4.26 2.79
C GLY A 20 11.92 4.47 1.90
N GLN A 21 12.92 5.18 2.38
CA GLN A 21 14.17 5.47 1.67
C GLN A 21 15.35 4.61 2.14
N ILE A 22 15.30 4.11 3.38
CA ILE A 22 16.37 3.32 4.00
C ILE A 22 16.32 1.85 3.54
N GLY A 23 15.13 1.30 3.26
CA GLY A 23 14.97 0.04 2.54
C GLY A 23 15.54 -1.20 3.24
N THR A 24 15.47 -1.28 4.57
CA THR A 24 15.83 -2.52 5.29
C THR A 24 14.67 -3.53 5.25
N PRO A 25 14.94 -4.85 5.25
CA PRO A 25 13.90 -5.88 5.35
C PRO A 25 12.96 -5.68 6.56
N ASP A 26 13.51 -5.20 7.69
CA ASP A 26 12.73 -4.89 8.90
C ASP A 26 11.71 -3.77 8.68
N THR A 27 11.96 -2.86 7.73
CA THR A 27 11.04 -1.77 7.40
C THR A 27 9.78 -2.28 6.70
N GLY A 28 9.91 -3.24 5.78
CA GLY A 28 8.77 -3.85 5.08
C GLY A 28 7.79 -4.48 6.07
N ALA A 29 8.31 -5.30 7.00
CA ALA A 29 7.52 -5.93 8.04
C ALA A 29 6.80 -4.92 8.97
N LEU A 30 7.47 -3.83 9.35
CA LEU A 30 6.86 -2.78 10.16
C LEU A 30 5.73 -2.06 9.42
N LEU A 31 5.92 -1.73 8.15
CA LEU A 31 4.89 -1.09 7.32
C LEU A 31 3.70 -2.01 7.08
N VAL A 32 3.91 -3.32 6.92
CA VAL A 32 2.84 -4.32 6.84
C VAL A 32 2.04 -4.38 8.14
N ARG A 33 2.71 -4.42 9.30
CA ARG A 33 2.01 -4.39 10.61
C ARG A 33 1.21 -3.10 10.77
N PHE A 34 1.77 -1.98 10.35
CA PHE A 34 1.10 -0.70 10.41
C PHE A 34 -0.11 -0.64 9.47
N LEU A 35 0.01 -1.10 8.23
CA LEU A 35 -1.11 -1.17 7.28
C LEU A 35 -2.25 -2.05 7.82
N ASN A 36 -1.91 -3.18 8.43
CA ASN A 36 -2.87 -4.08 9.07
C ASN A 36 -3.59 -3.47 10.28
N SER A 37 -2.99 -2.48 10.94
CA SER A 37 -3.65 -1.72 12.01
C SER A 37 -4.74 -0.77 11.50
N ARG A 38 -4.89 -0.64 10.16
CA ARG A 38 -5.85 0.23 9.47
C ARG A 38 -5.73 1.68 9.95
N PRO A 39 -4.69 2.41 9.52
CA PRO A 39 -4.51 3.80 9.89
C PRO A 39 -5.78 4.61 9.57
N ALA A 40 -6.26 5.37 10.55
CA ALA A 40 -7.48 6.16 10.43
C ALA A 40 -7.32 7.33 9.46
N GLU A 41 -6.11 7.86 9.34
CA GLU A 41 -5.81 8.99 8.47
C GLU A 41 -5.48 8.52 7.05
N LYS A 42 -6.26 8.99 6.08
CA LYS A 42 -6.14 8.61 4.67
C LYS A 42 -4.75 8.93 4.09
N VAL A 43 -4.17 10.08 4.43
CA VAL A 43 -2.84 10.47 3.93
C VAL A 43 -1.79 9.45 4.35
N ILE A 44 -1.80 9.05 5.61
CA ILE A 44 -0.89 8.06 6.18
C ILE A 44 -1.11 6.68 5.53
N LEU A 45 -2.36 6.28 5.29
CA LEU A 45 -2.70 5.04 4.58
C LEU A 45 -2.08 5.02 3.17
N LEU A 46 -2.31 6.08 2.38
CA LEU A 46 -1.81 6.19 1.02
C LEU A 46 -0.29 6.13 0.96
N GLN A 47 0.40 6.85 1.86
CA GLN A 47 1.85 6.84 1.95
C GLN A 47 2.40 5.45 2.31
N THR A 48 1.74 4.74 3.24
CA THR A 48 2.13 3.38 3.63
C THR A 48 2.02 2.42 2.46
N ILE A 49 0.89 2.44 1.73
CA ILE A 49 0.67 1.61 0.55
C ILE A 49 1.71 1.91 -0.53
N ALA A 50 1.97 3.19 -0.81
CA ALA A 50 2.94 3.62 -1.80
C ALA A 50 4.37 3.20 -1.44
N ALA A 51 4.76 3.28 -0.17
CA ALA A 51 6.07 2.85 0.31
C ALA A 51 6.27 1.34 0.13
N LEU A 52 5.27 0.53 0.50
CA LEU A 52 5.31 -0.92 0.31
C LEU A 52 5.44 -1.32 -1.18
N GLY A 53 4.73 -0.61 -2.07
CA GLY A 53 4.85 -0.79 -3.51
C GLY A 53 6.26 -0.51 -4.05
N LYS A 54 6.87 0.60 -3.61
CA LYS A 54 8.24 0.98 -4.01
C LYS A 54 9.29 -0.02 -3.54
N PHE A 55 9.06 -0.67 -2.42
CA PHE A 55 9.98 -1.68 -1.87
C PHE A 55 9.90 -3.05 -2.51
N LYS A 56 8.88 -3.29 -3.34
CA LYS A 56 8.64 -4.63 -3.91
C LYS A 56 8.60 -5.72 -2.84
N ALA A 57 8.00 -5.38 -1.70
CA ALA A 57 7.84 -6.30 -0.59
C ALA A 57 6.75 -7.32 -0.92
N ASP A 58 7.12 -8.50 -1.40
CA ASP A 58 6.18 -9.58 -1.75
C ASP A 58 5.28 -9.96 -0.56
N GLU A 59 5.81 -9.90 0.67
CA GLU A 59 5.04 -10.14 1.89
C GLU A 59 3.93 -9.11 2.13
N ALA A 60 3.99 -7.95 1.47
CA ALA A 60 3.00 -6.89 1.60
C ALA A 60 1.77 -7.12 0.71
N VAL A 61 1.83 -8.01 -0.29
CA VAL A 61 0.72 -8.25 -1.23
C VAL A 61 -0.57 -8.60 -0.49
N ALA A 62 -0.49 -9.50 0.50
CA ALA A 62 -1.66 -9.90 1.28
C ALA A 62 -2.26 -8.75 2.10
N ALA A 63 -1.42 -7.84 2.60
CA ALA A 63 -1.86 -6.68 3.38
C ALA A 63 -2.45 -5.56 2.49
N ILE A 64 -1.97 -5.42 1.24
CA ILE A 64 -2.44 -4.41 0.29
C ILE A 64 -3.72 -4.86 -0.43
N ALA A 65 -3.89 -6.17 -0.67
CA ALA A 65 -5.01 -6.72 -1.45
C ALA A 65 -6.42 -6.21 -1.06
N PRO A 66 -6.78 -6.04 0.24
CA PRO A 66 -8.09 -5.52 0.61
C PRO A 66 -8.36 -4.10 0.10
N PHE A 67 -7.31 -3.30 -0.08
CA PHE A 67 -7.41 -1.91 -0.52
C PHE A 67 -7.64 -1.80 -2.04
N ALA A 68 -7.35 -2.84 -2.82
CA ALA A 68 -7.60 -2.87 -4.26
C ALA A 68 -9.11 -2.87 -4.63
N ARG A 69 -9.99 -3.09 -3.65
CA ARG A 69 -11.46 -2.95 -3.77
C ARG A 69 -12.01 -1.84 -2.87
N ASN A 70 -11.17 -0.92 -2.40
CA ASN A 70 -11.64 0.16 -1.53
C ASN A 70 -12.66 1.04 -2.24
N VAL A 71 -13.65 1.53 -1.49
CA VAL A 71 -14.69 2.46 -2.00
C VAL A 71 -14.06 3.79 -2.43
N ASP A 72 -13.05 4.25 -1.70
CA ASP A 72 -12.27 5.44 -2.03
C ASP A 72 -11.38 5.15 -3.24
N SER A 73 -11.53 5.97 -4.29
CA SER A 73 -10.81 5.79 -5.55
C SER A 73 -9.30 6.01 -5.43
N GLU A 74 -8.85 6.92 -4.57
CA GLU A 74 -7.42 7.19 -4.39
C GLU A 74 -6.77 6.02 -3.66
N VAL A 75 -7.42 5.50 -2.61
CA VAL A 75 -6.92 4.32 -1.88
C VAL A 75 -6.86 3.11 -2.80
N ARG A 76 -7.88 2.91 -3.63
CA ARG A 76 -7.92 1.83 -4.61
C ARG A 76 -6.81 1.95 -5.65
N GLN A 77 -6.60 3.14 -6.21
CA GLN A 77 -5.53 3.36 -7.19
C GLN A 77 -4.14 3.19 -6.59
N ALA A 78 -3.92 3.68 -5.37
CA ALA A 78 -2.67 3.49 -4.65
C ALA A 78 -2.38 2.00 -4.42
N ALA A 79 -3.39 1.21 -4.02
CA ALA A 79 -3.24 -0.23 -3.80
C ALA A 79 -2.90 -0.98 -5.09
N LEU A 80 -3.61 -0.69 -6.19
CA LEU A 80 -3.34 -1.32 -7.48
C LEU A 80 -1.95 -0.96 -8.02
N ALA A 81 -1.56 0.31 -7.92
CA ALA A 81 -0.23 0.77 -8.30
C ALA A 81 0.86 0.10 -7.45
N ALA A 82 0.64 -0.05 -6.14
CA ALA A 82 1.60 -0.71 -5.25
C ALA A 82 1.74 -2.21 -5.56
N LEU A 83 0.63 -2.92 -5.74
CA LEU A 83 0.65 -4.34 -6.14
C LEU A 83 1.39 -4.53 -7.47
N THR A 84 1.20 -3.61 -8.40
CA THR A 84 1.90 -3.65 -9.70
C THR A 84 3.37 -3.33 -9.58
N GLY A 85 3.73 -2.36 -8.74
CA GLY A 85 5.13 -2.06 -8.44
C GLY A 85 5.87 -3.24 -7.81
N ILE A 86 5.17 -4.02 -6.97
CA ILE A 86 5.68 -5.29 -6.42
C ILE A 86 5.84 -6.33 -7.54
N GLY A 87 4.78 -6.59 -8.30
CA GLY A 87 4.79 -7.55 -9.40
C GLY A 87 4.83 -9.01 -8.92
N GLY A 88 5.16 -9.92 -9.85
CA GLY A 88 5.21 -11.35 -9.59
C GLY A 88 3.84 -12.04 -9.45
N ASP A 89 3.88 -13.37 -9.36
CA ASP A 89 2.68 -14.21 -9.29
C ASP A 89 1.72 -13.83 -8.15
N PRO A 90 2.19 -13.47 -6.93
CA PRO A 90 1.28 -13.08 -5.85
C PRO A 90 0.48 -11.82 -6.18
N ALA A 91 1.10 -10.81 -6.79
CA ALA A 91 0.40 -9.58 -7.17
C ALA A 91 -0.57 -9.83 -8.34
N ALA A 92 -0.14 -10.60 -9.35
CA ALA A 92 -0.98 -10.97 -10.48
C ALA A 92 -2.24 -11.74 -10.03
N ALA A 93 -2.11 -12.64 -9.05
CA ALA A 93 -3.24 -13.37 -8.47
C ALA A 93 -4.28 -12.46 -7.80
N VAL A 94 -3.87 -11.27 -7.35
CA VAL A 94 -4.78 -10.25 -6.79
C VAL A 94 -5.38 -9.38 -7.88
N ILE A 95 -4.59 -8.94 -8.87
CA ILE A 95 -5.02 -7.97 -9.88
C ILE A 95 -5.93 -8.60 -10.94
N LEU A 96 -5.59 -9.78 -11.46
CA LEU A 96 -6.31 -10.39 -12.59
C LEU A 96 -7.81 -10.62 -12.31
N PRO A 97 -8.24 -11.09 -11.13
CA PRO A 97 -9.67 -11.21 -10.83
C PRO A 97 -10.42 -9.86 -10.83
N LEU A 98 -9.72 -8.74 -10.59
CA LEU A 98 -10.34 -7.41 -10.52
C LEU A 98 -10.78 -6.89 -11.89
N LEU A 99 -10.21 -7.43 -12.97
CA LEU A 99 -10.65 -7.16 -14.35
C LEU A 99 -12.10 -7.59 -14.60
N ASN A 100 -12.61 -8.53 -13.79
CA ASN A 100 -13.97 -9.05 -13.87
C ASN A 100 -14.84 -8.64 -12.65
N ASP A 101 -14.37 -7.72 -11.82
CA ASP A 101 -15.08 -7.29 -10.60
C ASP A 101 -16.43 -6.62 -10.95
N PRO A 102 -17.53 -6.84 -10.21
CA PRO A 102 -18.84 -6.31 -10.61
C PRO A 102 -18.91 -4.77 -10.68
N PRO A 103 -18.34 -4.02 -9.72
CA PRO A 103 -18.07 -2.59 -9.84
C PRO A 103 -17.20 -2.21 -11.04
N ALA A 104 -17.76 -1.42 -11.96
CA ALA A 104 -17.00 -0.89 -13.11
C ALA A 104 -15.80 -0.03 -12.69
N ALA A 105 -15.89 0.65 -11.55
CA ALA A 105 -14.81 1.48 -11.01
C ALA A 105 -13.58 0.65 -10.56
N VAL A 106 -13.79 -0.60 -10.14
CA VAL A 106 -12.71 -1.53 -9.77
C VAL A 106 -12.06 -2.08 -11.03
N ARG A 107 -12.87 -2.55 -12.00
CA ARG A 107 -12.36 -3.04 -13.29
C ARG A 107 -11.49 -2.03 -14.01
N ARG A 108 -11.96 -0.78 -14.12
CA ARG A 108 -11.20 0.31 -14.76
C ARG A 108 -9.87 0.55 -14.08
N GLY A 109 -9.84 0.48 -12.74
CA GLY A 109 -8.60 0.59 -11.98
C GLY A 109 -7.62 -0.52 -12.36
N ALA A 110 -8.07 -1.77 -12.39
CA ALA A 110 -7.21 -2.91 -12.72
C ALA A 110 -6.64 -2.84 -14.16
N VAL A 111 -7.48 -2.50 -15.14
CA VAL A 111 -7.06 -2.35 -16.55
C VAL A 111 -6.01 -1.25 -16.73
N ILE A 112 -6.21 -0.08 -16.10
CA ILE A 112 -5.26 1.04 -16.23
C ILE A 112 -3.88 0.62 -15.77
N VAL A 113 -3.79 -0.17 -14.70
CA VAL A 113 -2.49 -0.48 -14.11
C VAL A 113 -1.78 -1.60 -14.87
N GLU A 114 -2.50 -2.59 -15.42
CA GLU A 114 -1.92 -3.61 -16.30
C GLU A 114 -1.29 -3.01 -17.57
N ILE A 115 -1.86 -1.93 -18.12
CA ILE A 115 -1.31 -1.25 -19.32
C ILE A 115 0.02 -0.52 -19.03
N VAL A 116 0.30 -0.18 -17.77
CA VAL A 116 1.45 0.67 -17.37
C VAL A 116 2.62 -0.18 -16.82
N SER A 117 2.51 -1.50 -16.85
CA SER A 117 3.50 -2.48 -16.36
C SER A 117 4.36 -3.03 -17.48
#